data_AF-A0A137SU46-F1
#
_entry.id   AF-A0A137SU46-F1
#
_cell.length_a   1.000
_cell.length_b   1.000
_cell.length_c   1.000
_cell.angle_alpha   90.00
_cell.angle_beta   90.00
_cell.angle_gamma   90.00
#
_symmetry.space_group_name_H-M   'P 1'
#
loop_
_entity.id
_entity.type
_entity.pdbx_description
1 polymer ?
#
loop_
_entity_poly.entity_id
_entity_poly.type
_entity_poly.pdbx_seq_one_letter_code
_entity_poly.pdbx_strand_id
1 'polypeptide(L)'
;MSGTKEIKTALISVFHKDGLDDLLAKLNEEGVKFLSTGGTQTFIESLGYECTKVEDITSYPSILGGRVKTLHPRIFGGILARRDNKDDQAQMREYEIPSIDLVIVDLYPFEQTVLSGALDDEIIEKIDIGGISLIRAGAKNFKDVVIVPSKAEYPVLLQLLNKNGAVTDLEDRKTFAERAFAVSSGYDTAIHNWFAK
;
A
#
# COMPACT_ATOMS: atom_id res chain seq x y z
N MET A 1 -16.36 9.79 -21.19
CA MET A 1 -14.99 9.36 -20.87
C MET A 1 -15.12 8.42 -19.67
N SER A 2 -15.11 7.10 -19.88
CA SER A 2 -15.32 6.16 -18.78
C SER A 2 -14.15 6.27 -17.79
N GLY A 3 -14.39 6.87 -16.62
CA GLY A 3 -13.41 7.11 -15.55
C GLY A 3 -13.00 5.87 -14.77
N THR A 4 -13.20 4.69 -15.36
CA THR A 4 -12.88 3.41 -14.74
C THR A 4 -11.42 3.05 -14.95
N LYS A 5 -10.85 2.34 -13.97
CA LYS A 5 -9.48 1.82 -13.98
C LYS A 5 -9.49 0.37 -13.55
N GLU A 6 -8.75 -0.44 -14.28
CA GLU A 6 -8.51 -1.84 -13.99
C GLU A 6 -7.30 -1.96 -13.06
N ILE A 7 -7.42 -2.76 -12.01
CA ILE A 7 -6.32 -3.08 -11.10
C ILE A 7 -5.55 -4.23 -11.74
N LYS A 8 -4.30 -4.00 -12.14
CA LYS A 8 -3.45 -5.03 -12.75
C LYS A 8 -2.32 -5.45 -11.83
N THR A 9 -1.85 -4.52 -11.02
CA THR A 9 -0.73 -4.72 -10.10
C THR A 9 -1.07 -4.18 -8.73
N ALA A 10 -0.92 -5.02 -7.69
CA ALA A 10 -1.12 -4.65 -6.30
C ALA A 10 0.19 -4.71 -5.51
N LEU A 11 0.57 -3.59 -4.89
CA LEU A 11 1.63 -3.55 -3.88
C LEU A 11 1.02 -3.81 -2.50
N ILE A 12 1.46 -4.86 -1.83
CA ILE A 12 0.90 -5.32 -0.56
C ILE A 12 2.01 -5.32 0.49
N SER A 13 1.89 -4.48 1.52
CA SER A 13 2.88 -4.33 2.59
C SER A 13 2.17 -4.15 3.92
N VAL A 14 1.82 -5.27 4.56
CA VAL A 14 1.03 -5.24 5.79
C VAL A 14 1.68 -5.96 6.97
N PHE A 15 1.50 -5.41 8.15
CA PHE A 15 1.80 -6.04 9.42
C PHE A 15 0.75 -7.11 9.74
N HIS A 16 -0.55 -6.76 9.77
CA HIS A 16 -1.64 -7.69 10.06
C HIS A 16 -2.10 -8.41 8.79
N LYS A 17 -2.32 -9.72 8.88
CA LYS A 17 -2.72 -10.58 7.73
C LYS A 17 -4.14 -11.14 7.86
N ASP A 18 -4.81 -10.88 8.98
CA ASP A 18 -6.16 -11.36 9.23
C ASP A 18 -7.14 -10.78 8.19
N GLY A 19 -7.83 -11.66 7.46
CA GLY A 19 -8.77 -11.30 6.40
C GLY A 19 -8.14 -10.84 5.09
N LEU A 20 -6.81 -10.91 4.96
CA LEU A 20 -6.12 -10.60 3.70
C LEU A 20 -6.27 -11.73 2.67
N ASP A 21 -6.41 -12.97 3.13
CA ASP A 21 -6.56 -14.18 2.34
C ASP A 21 -7.75 -14.14 1.38
N ASP A 22 -8.93 -13.74 1.85
CA ASP A 22 -10.12 -13.58 0.99
C ASP A 22 -9.89 -12.55 -0.12
N LEU A 23 -9.20 -11.46 0.21
CA LEU A 23 -8.90 -10.39 -0.73
C LEU A 23 -7.86 -10.84 -1.77
N LEU A 24 -6.82 -11.55 -1.34
CA LEU A 24 -5.80 -12.13 -2.22
C LEU A 24 -6.41 -13.15 -3.16
N ALA A 25 -7.30 -14.02 -2.66
CA ALA A 25 -8.00 -14.99 -3.49
C ALA A 25 -8.79 -14.30 -4.60
N LYS A 26 -9.56 -13.25 -4.25
CA LYS A 26 -10.35 -12.51 -5.24
C LYS A 26 -9.47 -11.76 -6.25
N LEU A 27 -8.41 -11.08 -5.79
CA LEU A 27 -7.48 -10.39 -6.69
C LEU A 27 -6.75 -11.36 -7.63
N ASN A 28 -6.36 -12.53 -7.14
CA ASN A 28 -5.70 -13.56 -7.94
C ASN A 28 -6.66 -14.15 -8.99
N GLU A 29 -7.93 -14.40 -8.64
CA GLU A 29 -8.98 -14.82 -9.59
C GLU A 29 -9.12 -13.82 -10.75
N GLU A 30 -9.01 -12.52 -10.47
CA GLU A 30 -9.06 -11.45 -11.45
C GLU A 30 -7.73 -11.24 -12.22
N GLY A 31 -6.70 -12.04 -11.94
CA GLY A 31 -5.40 -11.98 -12.62
C GLY A 31 -4.49 -10.83 -12.18
N VAL A 32 -4.72 -10.26 -11.00
CA VAL A 32 -3.90 -9.18 -10.43
C VAL A 32 -2.54 -9.72 -10.02
N LYS A 33 -1.46 -9.04 -10.44
CA LYS A 33 -0.09 -9.37 -10.06
C LYS A 33 0.24 -8.79 -8.68
N PHE A 34 0.87 -9.60 -7.83
CA PHE A 34 1.26 -9.16 -6.50
C PHE A 34 2.72 -8.71 -6.44
N LEU A 35 2.94 -7.56 -5.80
CA LEU A 35 4.24 -7.05 -5.40
C LEU A 35 4.28 -6.99 -3.87
N SER A 36 5.30 -7.58 -3.24
CA SER A 36 5.42 -7.54 -1.78
C SER A 36 6.87 -7.70 -1.29
N THR A 37 7.07 -7.63 0.03
CA THR A 37 8.36 -7.82 0.69
C THR A 37 8.17 -8.53 2.04
N GLY A 38 9.22 -9.23 2.49
CA GLY A 38 9.31 -9.81 3.83
C GLY A 38 8.16 -10.77 4.15
N GLY A 39 7.63 -10.68 5.38
CA GLY A 39 6.61 -11.62 5.86
C GLY A 39 5.28 -11.57 5.10
N THR A 40 4.98 -10.49 4.37
CA THR A 40 3.77 -10.39 3.54
C THR A 40 3.92 -11.17 2.26
N GLN A 41 5.10 -11.11 1.63
CA GLN A 41 5.44 -11.94 0.47
C GLN A 41 5.35 -13.43 0.83
N THR A 42 5.98 -13.85 1.94
CA THR A 42 5.92 -15.25 2.40
C THR A 42 4.49 -15.72 2.64
N PHE A 43 3.63 -14.84 3.18
CA PHE A 43 2.22 -15.17 3.38
C PHE A 43 1.49 -15.39 2.04
N ILE A 44 1.66 -14.49 1.07
CA ILE A 44 1.04 -14.62 -0.26
C ILE A 44 1.49 -15.92 -0.94
N GLU A 45 2.79 -16.23 -0.91
CA GLU A 45 3.34 -17.46 -1.50
C GLU A 45 2.85 -18.72 -0.78
N SER A 46 2.65 -18.67 0.55
CA SER A 46 2.11 -19.80 1.32
C SER A 46 0.68 -20.17 0.95
N LEU A 47 -0.08 -19.22 0.37
CA LEU A 47 -1.42 -19.46 -0.19
C LEU A 47 -1.37 -20.00 -1.63
N GLY A 48 -0.18 -20.16 -2.22
CA GLY A 48 0.02 -20.67 -3.56
C GLY A 48 -0.04 -19.62 -4.68
N TYR A 49 -0.01 -18.33 -4.33
CA TYR A 49 -0.04 -17.23 -5.31
C TYR A 49 1.36 -16.74 -5.68
N GLU A 50 1.56 -16.38 -6.94
CA GLU A 50 2.81 -15.77 -7.39
C GLU A 50 2.97 -14.35 -6.82
N CYS A 51 4.16 -14.03 -6.32
CA CYS A 51 4.47 -12.71 -5.78
C CYS A 51 5.86 -12.26 -6.22
N THR A 52 5.92 -11.10 -6.87
CA THR A 52 7.20 -10.46 -7.21
C THR A 52 7.73 -9.72 -6.00
N LYS A 53 9.03 -9.87 -5.72
CA LYS A 53 9.69 -9.16 -4.62
C LYS A 53 9.90 -7.71 -4.98
N VAL A 54 9.63 -6.81 -4.03
CA VAL A 54 9.96 -5.38 -4.15
C VAL A 54 11.46 -5.21 -4.39
N GLU A 55 12.30 -6.03 -3.76
CA GLU A 55 13.76 -6.02 -3.91
C GLU A 55 14.21 -6.29 -5.34
N ASP A 56 13.47 -7.14 -6.09
CA ASP A 56 13.78 -7.43 -7.49
C ASP A 56 13.50 -6.19 -8.37
N ILE A 57 12.48 -5.40 -8.02
CA ILE A 57 12.13 -4.16 -8.72
C ILE A 57 13.10 -3.04 -8.37
N THR A 58 13.42 -2.86 -7.08
CA THR A 58 14.28 -1.76 -6.64
C THR A 58 15.74 -2.02 -6.94
N SER A 59 16.15 -3.27 -7.12
CA SER A 59 17.56 -3.70 -7.17
C SER A 59 18.36 -3.29 -5.93
N TYR A 60 17.67 -3.01 -4.82
CA TYR A 60 18.25 -2.62 -3.53
C TYR A 60 17.74 -3.58 -2.44
N PRO A 61 18.65 -4.13 -1.59
CA PRO A 61 18.23 -4.95 -0.47
C PRO A 61 17.57 -4.09 0.62
N SER A 62 16.78 -4.73 1.48
CA SER A 62 16.31 -4.12 2.72
C SER A 62 17.50 -3.79 3.63
N ILE A 63 17.75 -2.51 3.89
CA ILE A 63 18.85 -2.02 4.73
C ILE A 63 18.35 -1.39 6.05
N LEU A 64 19.28 -1.11 6.97
CA LEU A 64 19.03 -0.37 8.22
C LEU A 64 17.92 -0.99 9.08
N GLY A 65 17.98 -2.30 9.32
CA GLY A 65 16.97 -3.02 10.10
C GLY A 65 15.58 -3.04 9.45
N GLY A 66 15.47 -2.71 8.16
CA GLY A 66 14.20 -2.65 7.46
C GLY A 66 13.49 -1.29 7.52
N ARG A 67 14.17 -0.23 7.98
CA ARG A 67 13.66 1.15 7.94
C ARG A 67 13.50 1.70 6.53
N VAL A 68 14.27 1.16 5.57
CA VAL A 68 14.28 1.61 4.16
C VAL A 68 14.07 0.39 3.27
N LYS A 69 12.80 0.01 3.05
CA LYS A 69 12.40 -1.09 2.16
C LYS A 69 11.73 -0.60 0.88
N THR A 70 10.74 0.28 1.04
CA THR A 70 9.84 0.70 -0.04
C THR A 70 10.10 2.13 -0.52
N LEU A 71 10.93 2.90 0.20
CA LEU A 71 11.32 4.28 -0.10
C LEU A 71 12.26 4.36 -1.32
N HIS A 72 11.73 3.99 -2.49
CA HIS A 72 12.49 3.88 -3.73
C HIS A 72 11.73 4.51 -4.92
N PRO A 73 12.42 5.25 -5.83
CA PRO A 73 11.78 5.88 -6.98
C PRO A 73 11.00 4.93 -7.89
N ARG A 74 11.44 3.67 -8.03
CA ARG A 74 10.67 2.68 -8.83
C ARG A 74 9.33 2.29 -8.19
N ILE A 75 9.22 2.31 -6.86
CA ILE A 75 7.95 2.04 -6.18
C ILE A 75 7.06 3.28 -6.24
N PHE A 76 7.59 4.43 -5.81
CA PHE A 76 6.83 5.66 -5.77
C PHE A 76 6.49 6.20 -7.16
N GLY A 77 7.34 5.99 -8.18
CA GLY A 77 7.05 6.29 -9.57
C GLY A 77 5.92 5.42 -10.11
N GLY A 78 5.89 4.12 -9.76
CA GLY A 78 4.80 3.22 -10.12
C GLY A 78 3.45 3.67 -9.57
N ILE A 79 3.44 4.22 -8.35
CA ILE A 79 2.25 4.75 -7.69
C ILE A 79 1.87 6.15 -8.21
N LEU A 80 2.83 7.08 -8.33
CA LEU A 80 2.56 8.51 -8.50
C LEU A 80 2.52 8.99 -9.95
N ALA A 81 3.03 8.21 -10.91
CA ALA A 81 3.01 8.60 -12.30
C ALA A 81 1.58 8.70 -12.83
N ARG A 82 1.25 9.84 -13.44
CA ARG A 82 -0.08 10.08 -14.02
C ARG A 82 -0.22 9.29 -15.31
N ARG A 83 -1.29 8.52 -15.44
CA ARG A 83 -1.46 7.61 -16.58
C ARG A 83 -1.81 8.35 -17.88
N ASP A 84 -2.33 9.57 -17.78
CA ASP A 84 -2.68 10.44 -18.92
C ASP A 84 -1.57 11.43 -19.31
N ASN A 85 -0.49 11.52 -18.53
CA ASN A 85 0.63 12.43 -18.80
C ASN A 85 1.72 11.75 -19.65
N LYS A 86 1.96 12.26 -20.87
CA LYS A 86 2.91 11.67 -21.82
C LYS A 86 4.36 11.65 -21.32
N ASP A 87 4.77 12.66 -20.57
CA ASP A 87 6.14 12.78 -20.06
C ASP A 87 6.38 11.78 -18.93
N ASP A 88 5.44 11.67 -17.97
CA ASP A 88 5.47 10.63 -16.92
C ASP A 88 5.55 9.24 -17.56
N GLN A 89 4.73 8.97 -18.58
CA GLN A 89 4.74 7.67 -19.29
C GLN A 89 6.06 7.41 -20.04
N ALA A 90 6.71 8.44 -20.57
CA ALA A 90 8.03 8.31 -21.20
C ALA A 90 9.10 7.96 -20.17
N GLN A 91 9.11 8.66 -19.03
CA GLN A 91 10.04 8.38 -17.93
C GLN A 91 9.82 6.98 -17.34
N MET A 92 8.57 6.54 -17.17
CA MET A 92 8.29 5.18 -16.69
C MET A 92 8.89 4.11 -17.62
N ARG A 93 8.83 4.31 -18.93
CA ARG A 93 9.45 3.38 -19.90
C ARG A 93 10.98 3.45 -19.86
N GLU A 94 11.55 4.65 -19.81
CA GLU A 94 13.01 4.88 -19.77
C GLU A 94 13.66 4.21 -18.54
N TYR A 95 13.02 4.33 -17.38
CA TYR A 95 13.54 3.82 -16.11
C TYR A 95 12.95 2.46 -15.70
N GLU A 96 12.22 1.81 -16.61
CA GLU A 96 11.59 0.49 -16.44
C GLU A 96 10.73 0.41 -15.16
N ILE A 97 9.96 1.46 -14.90
CA ILE A 97 9.12 1.60 -13.71
C ILE A 97 7.77 0.92 -13.98
N PRO A 98 7.41 -0.14 -13.23
CA PRO A 98 6.11 -0.78 -13.38
C PRO A 98 4.99 0.09 -12.81
N SER A 99 3.83 0.08 -13.45
CA SER A 99 2.61 0.67 -12.89
C SER A 99 2.11 -0.14 -11.68
N ILE A 100 1.70 0.58 -10.64
CA ILE A 100 1.02 0.04 -9.46
C ILE A 100 -0.37 0.67 -9.40
N ASP A 101 -1.41 -0.16 -9.36
CA ASP A 101 -2.81 0.29 -9.47
C ASP A 101 -3.56 0.15 -8.14
N LEU A 102 -3.09 -0.75 -7.27
CA LEU A 102 -3.59 -0.96 -5.92
C LEU A 102 -2.42 -0.95 -4.93
N VAL A 103 -2.58 -0.24 -3.83
CA VAL A 103 -1.66 -0.25 -2.69
C VAL A 103 -2.46 -0.72 -1.47
N ILE A 104 -2.05 -1.83 -0.87
CA ILE A 104 -2.59 -2.32 0.40
C ILE A 104 -1.48 -2.23 1.43
N VAL A 105 -1.70 -1.42 2.46
CA VAL A 105 -0.72 -1.14 3.50
C VAL A 105 -1.44 -0.88 4.81
N ASP A 106 -0.87 -1.35 5.91
CA ASP A 106 -1.27 -0.91 7.25
C ASP A 106 -0.02 -0.47 8.01
N LEU A 107 -0.24 0.40 8.99
CA LEU A 107 0.84 0.96 9.81
C LEU A 107 1.10 0.05 11.01
N TYR A 108 2.33 0.11 11.54
CA TYR A 108 2.60 -0.47 12.85
C TYR A 108 1.64 0.07 13.91
N PRO A 109 1.23 -0.75 14.89
CA PRO A 109 0.25 -0.36 15.90
C PRO A 109 0.88 0.55 16.98
N PHE A 110 1.23 1.78 16.59
CA PHE A 110 1.90 2.77 17.44
C PHE A 110 1.12 3.05 18.72
N GLU A 111 -0.16 3.41 18.61
CA GLU A 111 -1.02 3.69 19.76
C GLU A 111 -1.13 2.50 20.72
N GLN A 112 -1.25 1.28 20.19
CA GLN A 112 -1.31 0.08 21.03
C GLN A 112 0.02 -0.17 21.74
N THR A 113 1.14 0.12 21.08
CA THR A 113 2.48 0.02 21.67
C THR A 113 2.64 1.01 22.83
N VAL A 114 2.20 2.25 22.65
CA VAL A 114 2.17 3.26 23.73
C VAL A 114 1.30 2.79 24.90
N LEU A 115 0.10 2.28 24.62
CA LEU A 115 -0.82 1.78 25.65
C LEU A 115 -0.32 0.54 26.39
N SER A 116 0.57 -0.24 25.78
CA SER A 116 1.16 -1.42 26.41
C SER A 116 2.19 -1.10 27.50
N GLY A 117 2.65 0.16 27.58
CA GLY A 117 3.70 0.57 28.51
C GLY A 117 5.11 0.19 28.04
N ALA A 118 5.30 0.03 26.73
CA ALA A 118 6.61 -0.21 26.11
C ALA A 118 7.60 0.92 26.42
N LEU A 119 8.90 0.62 26.35
CA LEU A 119 9.95 1.62 26.55
C LEU A 119 9.98 2.62 25.39
N ASP A 120 10.49 3.83 25.64
CA ASP A 120 10.54 4.90 24.62
C ASP A 120 11.24 4.47 23.33
N ASP A 121 12.38 3.76 23.43
CA ASP A 121 13.09 3.23 22.27
C ASP A 121 12.24 2.25 21.46
N GLU A 122 11.45 1.41 22.13
CA GLU A 122 10.54 0.46 21.47
C GLU A 122 9.38 1.19 20.79
N ILE A 123 8.86 2.26 21.38
CA ILE A 123 7.82 3.12 20.79
C ILE A 123 8.36 3.84 19.56
N ILE A 124 9.59 4.38 19.61
CA ILE A 124 10.24 5.06 18.49
C ILE A 124 10.43 4.11 17.31
N GLU A 125 10.82 2.85 17.54
CA GLU A 125 10.94 1.84 16.47
C GLU A 125 9.59 1.48 15.81
N LYS A 126 8.45 1.85 16.40
CA LYS A 126 7.10 1.67 15.80
C LYS A 126 6.62 2.86 14.99
N ILE A 127 7.40 3.93 14.87
CA ILE A 127 7.11 5.05 13.96
C ILE A 127 7.42 4.60 12.52
N ASP A 128 6.37 4.42 11.73
CA ASP A 128 6.46 3.93 10.36
C ASP A 128 6.66 5.07 9.37
N ILE A 129 7.80 5.06 8.67
CA ILE A 129 8.12 6.01 7.60
C ILE A 129 7.69 5.50 6.23
N GLY A 130 7.83 4.20 5.98
CA GLY A 130 7.56 3.60 4.68
C GLY A 130 6.05 3.50 4.43
N GLY A 131 5.32 2.95 5.41
CA GLY A 131 3.88 2.76 5.35
C GLY A 131 3.13 4.07 5.17
N ILE A 132 3.45 5.09 5.98
CA ILE A 132 2.79 6.40 5.88
C ILE A 132 3.05 7.08 4.52
N SER A 133 4.27 6.90 3.97
CA SER A 133 4.62 7.43 2.66
C SER A 133 3.83 6.74 1.55
N LEU A 134 3.65 5.42 1.61
CA LEU A 134 2.83 4.66 0.66
C LEU A 134 1.35 5.08 0.72
N ILE A 135 0.78 5.22 1.92
CA ILE A 135 -0.59 5.69 2.13
C ILE A 135 -0.81 7.03 1.42
N ARG A 136 0.05 8.01 1.69
CA ARG A 136 -0.06 9.35 1.11
C ARG A 136 0.16 9.36 -0.39
N ALA A 137 1.07 8.54 -0.91
CA ALA A 137 1.32 8.43 -2.35
C ALA A 137 0.12 7.85 -3.10
N GLY A 138 -0.46 6.75 -2.61
CA GLY A 138 -1.65 6.14 -3.19
C GLY A 138 -2.85 7.10 -3.15
N ALA A 139 -3.08 7.73 -1.99
CA ALA A 139 -4.18 8.69 -1.83
C ALA A 139 -4.03 9.93 -2.74
N LYS A 140 -2.81 10.46 -2.89
CA LYS A 140 -2.54 11.59 -3.79
C LYS A 140 -2.89 11.26 -5.25
N ASN A 141 -2.59 10.04 -5.71
CA ASN A 141 -2.81 9.64 -7.09
C ASN A 141 -4.11 8.84 -7.30
N PHE A 142 -5.16 9.12 -6.51
CA PHE A 142 -6.46 8.44 -6.58
C PHE A 142 -7.12 8.46 -7.96
N LYS A 143 -6.71 9.34 -8.86
CA LYS A 143 -7.19 9.31 -10.25
C LYS A 143 -6.89 7.97 -10.95
N ASP A 144 -5.79 7.34 -10.56
CA ASP A 144 -5.26 6.13 -11.18
C ASP A 144 -5.03 4.97 -10.19
N VAL A 145 -4.92 5.23 -8.88
CA VAL A 145 -4.55 4.24 -7.86
C VAL A 145 -5.63 4.09 -6.79
N VAL A 146 -5.88 2.84 -6.38
CA VAL A 146 -6.67 2.50 -5.18
C VAL A 146 -5.72 2.37 -3.99
N ILE A 147 -6.05 2.98 -2.86
CA ILE A 147 -5.28 2.86 -1.61
C ILE A 147 -6.14 2.22 -0.51
N VAL A 148 -5.65 1.13 0.07
CA VAL A 148 -6.24 0.46 1.23
C VAL A 148 -5.29 0.71 2.41
N PRO A 149 -5.58 1.71 3.27
CA PRO A 149 -4.67 2.18 4.33
C PRO A 149 -4.74 1.38 5.64
N SER A 150 -5.67 0.42 5.75
CA SER A 150 -5.80 -0.43 6.94
C SER A 150 -6.64 -1.67 6.67
N LYS A 151 -6.56 -2.67 7.56
CA LYS A 151 -7.39 -3.88 7.51
C LYS A 151 -8.90 -3.61 7.63
N ALA A 152 -9.30 -2.48 8.21
CA ALA A 152 -10.71 -2.10 8.30
C ALA A 152 -11.36 -1.90 6.92
N GLU A 153 -10.54 -1.66 5.90
CA GLU A 153 -10.97 -1.41 4.53
C GLU A 153 -11.04 -2.68 3.67
N TYR A 154 -10.57 -3.84 4.17
CA TYR A 154 -10.60 -5.10 3.39
C TYR A 154 -12.02 -5.52 3.01
N PRO A 155 -13.02 -5.50 3.91
CA PRO A 155 -14.39 -5.88 3.53
C PRO A 155 -14.97 -4.95 2.47
N VAL A 156 -14.60 -3.67 2.50
CA VAL A 156 -15.08 -2.66 1.55
C VAL A 156 -14.49 -2.92 0.17
N LEU A 157 -13.18 -3.16 0.08
CA LEU A 157 -12.55 -3.51 -1.19
C LEU A 157 -13.07 -4.85 -1.73
N LEU A 158 -13.21 -5.86 -0.87
CA LEU A 158 -13.72 -7.16 -1.29
C LEU A 158 -15.14 -7.07 -1.85
N GLN A 159 -16.03 -6.29 -1.21
CA GLN A 159 -17.38 -6.04 -1.72
C GLN A 159 -17.33 -5.36 -3.10
N LEU A 160 -16.45 -4.39 -3.29
CA LEU A 160 -16.25 -3.73 -4.58
C LEU A 160 -15.81 -4.73 -5.65
N LEU A 161 -14.79 -5.54 -5.36
CA LEU A 161 -14.25 -6.54 -6.29
C LEU A 161 -15.28 -7.60 -6.65
N ASN A 162 -16.09 -8.04 -5.69
CA ASN A 162 -17.17 -9.01 -5.94
C ASN A 162 -18.27 -8.45 -6.84
N LYS A 163 -18.51 -7.13 -6.79
CA LYS A 163 -19.54 -6.47 -7.59
C LYS A 163 -19.06 -6.11 -9.00
N ASN A 164 -17.84 -5.60 -9.10
CA ASN A 164 -17.33 -4.93 -10.30
C ASN A 164 -16.15 -5.66 -10.96
N GLY A 165 -15.65 -6.74 -10.36
CA GLY A 165 -14.34 -7.32 -10.69
C GLY A 165 -13.20 -6.40 -10.24
N ALA A 166 -11.99 -6.63 -10.76
CA ALA A 166 -10.82 -5.76 -10.53
C ALA A 166 -10.92 -4.40 -11.23
N VAL A 167 -12.08 -3.76 -11.23
CA VAL A 167 -12.35 -2.46 -11.89
C VAL A 167 -12.97 -1.48 -10.89
N THR A 168 -12.42 -0.28 -10.83
CA THR A 168 -12.89 0.82 -9.97
C THR A 168 -13.29 2.02 -10.79
N ASP A 169 -14.29 2.78 -10.34
CA ASP A 169 -14.54 4.13 -10.85
C ASP A 169 -13.78 5.21 -10.06
N LEU A 170 -13.93 6.47 -10.46
CA LEU A 170 -13.23 7.57 -9.82
C LEU A 170 -13.70 7.83 -8.39
N GLU A 171 -14.98 7.61 -8.09
CA GLU A 171 -15.55 7.88 -6.78
C GLU A 171 -15.17 6.78 -5.78
N ASP A 172 -15.07 5.53 -6.23
CA ASP A 172 -14.47 4.44 -5.46
C ASP A 172 -13.07 4.84 -4.97
N ARG A 173 -12.18 5.22 -5.91
CA ARG A 173 -10.80 5.58 -5.58
C ARG A 173 -10.70 6.82 -4.69
N LYS A 174 -11.58 7.80 -4.92
CA LYS A 174 -11.64 9.02 -4.11
C LYS A 174 -12.07 8.73 -2.67
N THR A 175 -13.02 7.81 -2.47
CA THR A 175 -13.47 7.35 -1.14
C THR A 175 -12.31 6.70 -0.39
N PHE A 176 -11.59 5.79 -1.03
CA PHE A 176 -10.39 5.17 -0.45
C PHE A 176 -9.30 6.20 -0.11
N ALA A 177 -9.10 7.21 -0.96
CA ALA A 177 -8.13 8.28 -0.70
C ALA A 177 -8.51 9.18 0.49
N GLU A 178 -9.80 9.48 0.66
CA GLU A 178 -10.30 10.22 1.83
C GLU A 178 -10.00 9.47 3.13
N ARG A 179 -10.36 8.18 3.18
CA ARG A 179 -10.08 7.30 4.33
C ARG A 179 -8.59 7.15 4.60
N ALA A 180 -7.77 7.08 3.55
CA ALA A 180 -6.30 7.04 3.67
C ALA A 180 -5.74 8.30 4.33
N PHE A 181 -6.23 9.49 3.98
CA PHE A 181 -5.80 10.71 4.65
C PHE A 181 -6.30 10.78 6.10
N ALA A 182 -7.50 10.29 6.41
CA ALA A 182 -7.99 10.16 7.78
C ALA A 182 -7.06 9.26 8.63
N VAL A 183 -6.66 8.10 8.11
CA VAL A 183 -5.70 7.20 8.78
C VAL A 183 -4.35 7.91 9.01
N SER A 184 -3.80 8.57 7.98
CA SER A 184 -2.52 9.27 8.14
C SER A 184 -2.57 10.41 9.15
N SER A 185 -3.66 11.18 9.16
CA SER A 185 -3.86 12.29 10.09
C SER A 185 -3.99 11.81 11.54
N GLY A 186 -4.72 10.70 11.75
CA GLY A 186 -4.85 10.08 13.06
C GLY A 186 -3.50 9.58 13.58
N TYR A 187 -2.73 8.91 12.72
CA TYR A 187 -1.41 8.39 13.07
C TYR A 187 -0.41 9.49 13.50
N ASP A 188 -0.30 10.57 12.71
CA ASP A 188 0.59 11.68 13.05
C ASP A 188 0.13 12.40 14.33
N THR A 189 -1.19 12.49 14.57
CA THR A 189 -1.74 13.05 15.81
C THR A 189 -1.34 12.22 17.03
N ALA A 190 -1.38 10.88 16.92
CA ALA A 190 -0.96 9.99 18.00
C ALA A 190 0.53 10.13 18.33
N ILE A 191 1.39 10.23 17.31
CA ILE A 191 2.83 10.45 17.48
C ILE A 191 3.08 11.81 18.14
N HIS A 192 2.46 12.88 17.65
CA HIS A 192 2.56 14.21 18.24
C HIS A 192 2.18 14.19 19.73
N ASN A 193 1.04 13.59 20.06
CA ASN A 193 0.55 13.52 21.42
C ASN A 193 1.45 12.70 22.36
N TRP A 194 2.22 11.75 21.83
CA TRP A 194 3.22 11.02 22.61
C TRP A 194 4.43 11.90 22.92
N PHE A 195 4.98 12.60 21.92
CA PHE A 195 6.13 13.52 22.10
C PHE A 195 5.79 14.78 22.91
N ALA A 196 4.54 15.21 22.92
CA ALA A 196 4.09 16.43 23.61
C ALA A 196 3.83 16.24 25.12
N LYS A 197 3.95 15.00 25.62
CA LYS A 197 3.88 14.69 27.06
C LYS A 197 5.17 15.05 27.77
#